data_AF-A0A0P6YDW1-F1
#
_entry.id   AF-A0A0P6YDW1-F1
#
_cell.length_a   1.000
_cell.length_b   1.000
_cell.length_c   1.000
_cell.angle_alpha   90.00
_cell.angle_beta   90.00
_cell.angle_gamma   90.00
#
_symmetry.space_group_name_H-M   'P 1'
#
loop_
_entity.id
_entity.type
_entity.pdbx_description
1 polymer ?
#
loop_
_entity_poly.entity_id
_entity_poly.type
_entity_poly.pdbx_seq_one_letter_code
_entity_poly.pdbx_strand_id
1 'polypeptide(L)' 'MAKIYTPDGESTDLGEVIAAWRMRQRLAEEAEQRAAFIASQNDPEVRAWIEIAQNEEALRAVARHVRPTKKPAA' A
#
# COMPACT_ATOMS: atom_id res chain seq x y z
N MET A 1 -38.39 -8.16 23.89
CA MET A 1 -37.17 -8.05 23.06
C MET A 1 -36.77 -6.58 23.02
N ALA A 2 -35.50 -6.27 23.28
CA ALA A 2 -34.98 -4.91 23.13
C ALA A 2 -34.67 -4.64 21.65
N LYS A 3 -35.06 -3.47 21.15
CA LYS A 3 -34.74 -3.01 19.79
C LYS A 3 -33.49 -2.14 19.81
N ILE A 4 -32.63 -2.34 18.83
CA ILE A 4 -31.38 -1.61 18.60
C ILE A 4 -31.62 -0.72 17.38
N TYR A 5 -31.50 0.58 17.58
CA TYR A 5 -31.68 1.56 16.50
C TYR A 5 -30.30 1.96 15.99
N THR A 6 -30.05 1.71 14.71
CA THR A 6 -28.80 2.02 14.04
C THR A 6 -29.06 2.93 12.83
N PRO A 7 -28.03 3.57 12.26
CA PRO A 7 -28.18 4.32 11.01
C PRO A 7 -28.71 3.47 9.85
N ASP A 8 -28.57 2.14 9.90
CA ASP A 8 -29.03 1.21 8.86
C ASP A 8 -30.47 0.71 9.11
N GLY A 9 -31.08 1.10 10.23
CA GLY A 9 -32.44 0.71 10.62
C GLY A 9 -32.52 0.07 12.00
N GLU A 10 -33.68 -0.56 12.27
CA GLU A 10 -33.97 -1.28 13.49
C GLU A 10 -33.47 -2.74 13.40
N SER A 11 -32.73 -3.20 14.40
CA SER A 11 -32.37 -4.61 14.57
C SER A 11 -32.65 -5.07 16.00
N THR A 12 -32.87 -6.38 16.17
CA THR A 12 -32.94 -7.01 17.50
C THR A 12 -31.69 -7.82 17.83
N ASP A 13 -30.74 -7.91 16.89
CA ASP A 13 -29.49 -8.65 17.05
C ASP A 13 -28.28 -7.69 17.14
N LEU A 14 -27.69 -7.63 18.33
CA LEU A 14 -26.51 -6.79 18.58
C LEU A 14 -25.27 -7.29 17.84
N GLY A 15 -25.15 -8.59 17.60
CA GLY A 15 -24.02 -9.20 16.89
C GLY A 15 -23.95 -8.73 15.44
N GLU A 16 -25.09 -8.73 14.75
CA GLU A 16 -25.19 -8.22 13.37
C GLU A 16 -24.84 -6.74 13.28
N VAL A 17 -25.33 -5.93 14.22
CA VAL A 17 -25.05 -4.49 14.28
C VAL A 17 -23.55 -4.22 14.46
N ILE A 18 -22.90 -4.94 15.37
CA ILE A 18 -21.45 -4.82 15.61
C ILE A 18 -20.67 -5.25 14.37
N ALA A 19 -21.08 -6.34 13.71
CA ALA A 19 -20.42 -6.82 12.50
C ALA A 19 -20.53 -5.80 11.35
N ALA A 20 -21.71 -5.23 11.12
CA ALA A 20 -21.94 -4.20 10.11
C ALA A 20 -21.12 -2.92 10.40
N TRP A 21 -21.02 -2.52 11.67
CA TRP A 21 -20.18 -1.39 12.07
C TRP A 21 -18.68 -1.66 11.81
N ARG A 22 -18.17 -2.83 12.22
CA ARG A 22 -16.76 -3.21 11.97
C ARG A 22 -16.42 -3.27 10.48
N MET A 23 -17.32 -3.79 9.67
CA MET A 23 -17.11 -3.86 8.22
C MET A 23 -16.99 -2.45 7.62
N ARG A 24 -17.83 -1.51 8.04
CA ARG A 24 -17.73 -0.11 7.59
C ARG A 24 -16.44 0.57 8.02
N GLN A 25 -16.00 0.34 9.25
CA GLN A 25 -14.70 0.86 9.73
C GLN A 25 -13.56 0.35 8.85
N ARG A 26 -13.52 -0.96 8.57
CA ARG A 26 -12.51 -1.56 7.70
C ARG A 26 -12.53 -0.97 6.29
N LEU A 27 -13.71 -0.79 5.69
CA LEU A 27 -13.82 -0.19 4.36
C LEU A 27 -13.35 1.26 4.34
N ALA A 28 -13.61 2.03 5.40
CA ALA A 28 -13.12 3.40 5.53
C ALA A 28 -11.59 3.46 5.65
N GLU A 29 -11.01 2.60 6.47
CA GLU A 29 -9.55 2.47 6.61
C GLU A 29 -8.89 2.07 5.29
N GLU A 30 -9.45 1.09 4.56
CA GLU A 30 -8.94 0.67 3.25
C GLU A 30 -9.03 1.80 2.22
N ALA A 31 -10.09 2.61 2.26
CA ALA A 31 -10.23 3.78 1.39
C ALA A 31 -9.21 4.87 1.71
N GLU A 32 -8.97 5.15 2.99
CA GLU A 32 -7.96 6.12 3.44
C GLU A 32 -6.55 5.68 3.05
N GLN A 33 -6.21 4.40 3.27
CA GLN A 33 -4.91 3.86 2.86
C GLN A 33 -4.70 3.95 1.34
N ARG A 34 -5.75 3.66 0.55
CA ARG A 34 -5.68 3.85 -0.92
C ARG A 34 -5.47 5.30 -1.30
N ALA A 35 -6.18 6.24 -0.65
CA ALA A 35 -6.02 7.67 -0.90
C ALA A 35 -4.61 8.14 -0.56
N ALA A 36 -4.07 7.74 0.60
CA ALA A 36 -2.71 8.05 1.02
C ALA A 36 -1.66 7.48 0.05
N PHE A 37 -1.86 6.24 -0.43
CA PHE A 37 -0.97 5.63 -1.41
C PHE A 37 -0.97 6.40 -2.74
N ILE A 38 -2.15 6.79 -3.25
CA ILE A 38 -2.25 7.60 -4.47
C ILE A 38 -1.61 8.98 -4.26
N ALA A 39 -1.80 9.60 -3.10
CA ALA A 39 -1.16 10.87 -2.77
C ALA A 39 0.37 10.74 -2.77
N SER A 40 0.91 9.69 -2.15
CA SER A 40 2.36 9.44 -2.12
C SER A 40 2.97 9.21 -3.50
N GLN A 41 2.23 8.61 -4.45
CA GLN A 41 2.71 8.45 -5.83
C GLN A 41 2.82 9.78 -6.59
N ASN A 42 2.08 10.81 -6.15
CA ASN A 42 2.11 12.14 -6.74
C ASN A 42 3.05 13.09 -5.98
N ASP A 43 3.63 12.64 -4.87
CA ASP A 43 4.61 13.40 -4.13
C ASP A 43 5.93 13.51 -4.93
N PRO A 44 6.41 14.72 -5.22
CA PRO A 44 7.66 14.92 -5.97
C PRO A 44 8.89 14.30 -5.30
N GLU A 45 8.96 14.29 -3.96
CA GLU A 45 10.07 13.68 -3.23
C GLU A 45 10.04 12.17 -3.37
N VAL A 46 8.87 11.55 -3.21
CA VAL A 46 8.71 10.10 -3.40
C VAL A 46 9.07 9.68 -4.82
N ARG A 47 8.68 10.47 -5.83
CA ARG A 47 9.07 10.23 -7.23
C ARG A 47 10.59 10.33 -7.43
N ALA A 48 11.22 11.34 -6.84
CA ALA A 48 12.68 11.49 -6.93
C ALA A 48 13.42 10.30 -6.29
N TRP A 49 12.95 9.81 -5.14
CA TRP A 49 13.51 8.61 -4.51
C TRP A 49 13.33 7.35 -5.36
N ILE A 50 12.17 7.17 -5.99
CA ILE A 50 11.92 6.06 -6.92
C ILE A 50 12.88 6.13 -8.12
N GLU A 51 13.06 7.31 -8.70
CA GLU A 51 13.96 7.52 -9.84
C GLU A 51 15.43 7.21 -9.47
N ILE A 52 15.89 7.67 -8.31
CA ILE A 52 17.23 7.35 -7.80
C ILE A 52 17.41 5.84 -7.63
N ALA A 53 16.44 5.16 -7.03
CA ALA A 53 16.50 3.71 -6.82
C ALA A 53 16.56 2.93 -8.16
N GLN A 54 15.76 3.34 -9.15
CA GLN A 54 15.78 2.73 -10.48
C GLN A 54 17.12 2.96 -11.20
N ASN A 55 17.66 4.17 -11.10
CA ASN A 55 18.96 4.52 -11.69
C ASN A 55 20.09 3.72 -11.03
N GLU A 56 20.07 3.55 -9.71
CA GLU A 56 21.05 2.68 -9.02
C GLU A 56 20.97 1.23 -9.48
N GLU A 57 19.76 0.68 -9.65
CA GLU A 57 19.59 -0.69 -10.11
C GLU A 57 20.10 -0.88 -11.55
N ALA A 58 19.79 0.06 -12.44
CA ALA A 58 20.31 0.07 -13.80
C ALA A 58 21.85 0.13 -13.83
N LEU A 59 22.46 1.00 -13.02
CA LEU A 59 23.91 1.10 -12.89
C LEU A 59 24.53 -0.19 -12.33
N ARG A 60 23.91 -0.83 -11.33
CA ARG A 60 24.35 -2.14 -10.82
C ARG A 60 24.23 -3.24 -11.88
N ALA A 61 23.18 -3.23 -12.70
CA ALA A 61 23.00 -4.18 -13.78
C ALA A 61 24.10 -4.03 -14.85
N VAL A 62 24.41 -2.79 -15.25
CA VAL A 62 25.50 -2.48 -16.18
C VAL A 62 26.86 -2.89 -15.58
N ALA A 63 27.13 -2.55 -14.31
CA ALA A 63 28.37 -2.91 -13.63
C ALA A 63 28.60 -4.44 -13.58
N ARG A 64 27.53 -5.24 -13.46
CA ARG A 64 27.61 -6.70 -13.55
C ARG A 64 28.04 -7.19 -14.93
N HIS A 65 27.61 -6.53 -16.00
CA HIS A 65 27.97 -6.88 -17.38
C HIS A 65 29.36 -6.37 -17.78
N VAL A 66 29.77 -5.22 -17.23
CA VAL A 66 31.07 -4.59 -17.52
C VAL A 66 32.21 -5.18 -16.68
N ARG A 67 31.92 -6.07 -15.70
CA ARG A 67 32.97 -6.79 -14.96
C ARG A 67 33.93 -7.42 -15.97
N PRO A 68 35.20 -6.96 -16.03
CA PRO A 68 36.14 -7.56 -16.95
C PRO A 68 36.35 -9.00 -16.47
N THR A 69 36.11 -9.95 -17.37
CA THR A 69 36.71 -11.28 -17.27
C THR A 69 38.22 -11.10 -17.41
N LYS A 70 38.90 -10.57 -16.37
CA LYS A 70 40.32 -10.82 -16.20
C LYS A 70 40.43 -12.30 -15.86
N LYS A 71 40.41 -13.11 -16.92
CA LYS A 71 41.05 -14.41 -16.96
C LYS A 71 42.47 -14.15 -16.44
N PRO A 72 42.92 -14.77 -15.32
CA PRO A 72 44.33 -14.75 -15.03
C PRO A 72 45.01 -15.41 -16.24
N ALA A 73 45.75 -14.60 -16.99
CA ALA A 73 46.62 -15.10 -18.04
C ALA A 73 47.90 -15.54 -17.35
N ALA A 74 48.16 -16.85 -17.45
CA ALA A 74 49.38 -17.58 -17.10
C ALA A 74 49.75 -17.65 -15.61
#